data_AF-M1PSS4-F1
#
_entry.id   AF-M1PSS4-F1
#
_cell.length_a   1.000
_cell.length_b   1.000
_cell.length_c   1.000
_cell.angle_alpha   90.00
_cell.angle_beta   90.00
_cell.angle_gamma   90.00
#
_symmetry.space_group_name_H-M   'P 1'
#
loop_
_entity.id
_entity.type
_entity.pdbx_description
1 polymer ?
#
loop_
_entity_poly.entity_id
_entity_poly.type
_entity_poly.pdbx_seq_one_letter_code
_entity_poly.pdbx_strand_id
1 'polypeptide(L)'
;RNKCQYCRFQKCLSLGMSHDAIRYGRMPESERKKLVAGLLAEEQHHGKPGGSDLKTLAKQVNTAYLKNLSMTKKRARSILMGKTSSTSPFVIYDVDTLWKAESGLVWSQLLPGAPLTKEIGVHVFYRCQCTTVETVRELTEFAKSIPGFVDLFLNDQVTLLKYGVHEAIFAMLP
;
A
#
# COMPACT_ATOMS: atom_id res chain seq x y z
N ARG A 1 22.05 22.09 4.16
CA ARG A 1 22.87 21.79 5.36
C ARG A 1 23.37 20.35 5.24
N ASN A 2 24.56 20.18 4.66
CA ASN A 2 25.15 18.89 4.31
C ASN A 2 25.51 18.10 5.58
N LYS A 3 24.72 17.07 5.94
CA LYS A 3 25.14 16.10 6.96
C LYS A 3 26.17 15.16 6.34
N CYS A 4 27.24 14.89 7.09
CA CYS A 4 28.33 14.00 6.67
C CYS A 4 27.80 12.60 6.32
N GLN A 5 28.46 11.87 5.41
CA GLN A 5 28.02 10.53 5.00
C GLN A 5 27.90 9.56 6.18
N TYR A 6 28.84 9.61 7.13
CA TYR A 6 28.80 8.85 8.38
C TYR A 6 27.57 9.20 9.23
N CYS A 7 27.27 10.49 9.36
CA CYS A 7 26.13 11.01 10.12
C CYS A 7 24.79 10.56 9.51
N ARG A 8 24.73 10.44 8.18
CA ARG A 8 23.57 9.91 7.46
C ARG A 8 23.45 8.41 7.67
N PHE A 9 24.56 7.68 7.60
CA PHE A 9 24.61 6.23 7.79
C PHE A 9 24.18 5.82 9.20
N GLN A 10 24.75 6.45 10.24
CA GLN A 10 24.36 6.24 11.64
C GLN A 10 22.87 6.51 11.88
N LYS A 11 22.30 7.52 11.21
CA LYS A 11 20.86 7.79 11.28
C LYS A 11 20.02 6.68 10.63
N CYS A 12 20.45 6.14 9.49
CA CYS A 12 19.75 5.01 8.84
C CYS A 12 19.74 3.77 9.74
N LEU A 13 20.86 3.46 10.40
CA LEU A 13 20.95 2.36 11.34
C LEU A 13 20.08 2.60 12.58
N SER A 14 20.11 3.81 13.17
CA SER A 14 19.28 4.13 14.34
C SER A 14 17.77 4.03 14.09
N LEU A 15 17.35 4.11 12.82
CA LEU A 15 15.96 3.97 12.39
C LEU A 15 15.60 2.54 11.97
N GLY A 16 16.50 1.58 12.16
CA GLY A 16 16.25 0.15 11.90
C GLY A 16 16.28 -0.25 10.43
N MET A 17 16.90 0.54 9.54
CA MET A 17 17.08 0.12 8.15
C MET A 17 18.05 -1.05 8.05
N SER A 18 17.71 -2.03 7.22
CA SER A 18 18.58 -3.19 6.96
C SER A 18 19.94 -2.75 6.44
N HIS A 19 20.99 -3.14 7.15
CA HIS A 19 22.38 -2.87 6.83
C HIS A 19 22.73 -3.26 5.38
N ASP A 20 22.24 -4.40 4.92
CA ASP A 20 22.55 -4.95 3.60
C ASP A 20 21.89 -4.20 2.45
N ALA A 21 20.83 -3.44 2.74
CA ALA A 21 20.11 -2.61 1.77
C ALA A 21 20.64 -1.16 1.69
N ILE A 22 21.52 -0.74 2.62
CA ILE A 22 22.06 0.62 2.66
C ILE A 22 23.17 0.80 1.61
N ARG A 23 23.00 1.78 0.72
CA ARG A 23 24.00 2.11 -0.30
C ARG A 23 25.08 3.03 0.28
N TYR A 24 26.33 2.55 0.36
CA TYR A 24 27.46 3.23 0.99
C TYR A 24 28.09 4.38 0.17
N GLY A 25 27.63 4.65 -1.06
CA GLY A 25 28.15 5.75 -1.88
C GLY A 25 29.63 5.60 -2.29
N ARG A 26 30.34 6.73 -2.46
CA ARG A 26 31.77 6.79 -2.84
C ARG A 26 32.67 6.58 -1.61
N MET A 27 32.69 5.37 -1.06
CA MET A 27 33.56 5.03 0.07
C MET A 27 34.65 4.03 -0.35
N PRO A 28 35.90 4.17 0.13
CA PRO A 28 36.95 3.18 -0.10
C PRO A 28 36.58 1.81 0.49
N GLU A 29 36.96 0.74 -0.21
CA GLU A 29 36.55 -0.64 0.14
C GLU A 29 37.07 -1.10 1.51
N SER A 30 38.24 -0.59 1.93
CA SER A 30 38.85 -0.88 3.24
C SER A 30 38.06 -0.29 4.40
N GLU A 31 37.49 0.90 4.21
CA GLU A 31 36.68 1.60 5.19
C GLU A 31 35.31 0.95 5.33
N ARG A 32 34.74 0.49 4.19
CA ARG A 32 33.53 -0.34 4.17
C ARG A 32 33.72 -1.62 4.96
N LYS A 33 34.82 -2.36 4.76
CA LYS A 33 35.10 -3.62 5.45
C LYS A 33 35.24 -3.45 6.96
N LYS A 34 35.85 -2.36 7.44
CA LYS A 34 35.98 -2.07 8.88
C LYS A 34 34.64 -1.79 9.56
N LEU A 35 33.76 -1.04 8.90
CA LEU A 35 32.40 -0.78 9.40
C LEU A 35 31.58 -2.07 9.51
N VAL A 36 31.63 -2.93 8.48
CA VAL A 36 30.94 -4.22 8.48
C VAL A 36 31.48 -5.14 9.59
N ALA A 37 32.80 -5.19 9.77
CA ALA A 37 33.42 -6.03 10.80
C ALA A 37 33.10 -5.58 12.23
N GLY A 38 33.01 -4.27 12.49
CA GLY A 38 32.62 -3.75 13.80
C GLY A 38 31.17 -4.11 14.19
N LEU A 39 30.26 -4.22 13.21
CA LEU A 39 28.85 -4.50 13.44
C LEU A 39 28.55 -5.99 13.61
N LEU A 40 29.25 -6.87 12.87
CA LEU A 40 29.16 -8.32 13.07
C LEU A 40 29.58 -8.74 14.49
N ALA A 41 30.41 -7.94 15.16
CA ALA A 41 30.78 -8.15 16.56
C ALA A 41 29.68 -7.70 17.54
N GLU A 42 28.82 -6.73 17.17
CA GLU A 42 27.69 -6.26 18.00
C GLU A 42 26.44 -7.16 17.88
N GLU A 43 26.31 -7.92 16.78
CA GLU A 43 25.18 -8.84 16.55
C GLU A 43 25.15 -10.05 17.50
N GLN A 44 26.25 -10.37 18.20
CA GLN A 44 26.27 -11.48 19.16
C GLN A 44 25.52 -11.19 20.48
N HIS A 45 25.11 -9.94 20.73
CA HIS A 45 24.45 -9.54 21.98
C HIS A 45 22.92 -9.32 21.90
N HIS A 46 22.30 -9.40 20.73
CA HIS A 46 20.83 -9.28 20.59
C HIS A 46 20.18 -10.65 20.39
N GLY A 47 19.79 -11.28 21.48
CA GLY A 47 19.04 -12.55 21.48
C GLY A 47 17.78 -12.47 20.62
N LYS A 48 17.51 -13.52 19.83
CA LYS A 48 16.29 -13.69 19.01
C LYS A 48 15.00 -13.44 19.82
N PRO A 49 14.19 -12.43 19.50
CA PRO A 49 12.82 -12.30 20.03
C PRO A 49 11.73 -12.79 19.05
N GLY A 50 12.11 -13.24 17.85
CA GLY A 50 11.28 -13.05 16.64
C GLY A 50 10.02 -13.91 16.44
N GLY A 51 9.70 -14.90 17.27
CA GLY A 51 8.56 -15.80 17.00
C GLY A 51 7.19 -15.22 17.35
N SER A 52 7.06 -14.64 18.55
CA SER A 52 5.81 -14.08 19.07
C SER A 52 5.50 -12.70 18.49
N ASP A 53 6.54 -11.93 18.18
CA ASP A 53 6.44 -10.56 17.68
C ASP A 53 5.89 -10.50 16.24
N LEU A 54 6.42 -11.34 15.32
CA LEU A 54 5.93 -11.39 13.94
C LEU A 54 4.46 -11.84 13.84
N LYS A 55 4.02 -12.76 14.71
CA LYS A 55 2.62 -13.20 14.75
C LYS A 55 1.69 -12.07 15.21
N THR A 56 2.16 -11.26 16.15
CA THR A 56 1.44 -10.09 16.65
C THR A 56 1.35 -9.02 15.57
N LEU A 57 2.47 -8.73 14.90
CA LEU A 57 2.52 -7.81 13.76
C LEU A 57 1.58 -8.27 12.63
N ALA A 58 1.63 -9.54 12.23
CA ALA A 58 0.75 -10.08 11.20
C ALA A 58 -0.74 -9.92 11.55
N LYS A 59 -1.11 -10.11 12.82
CA LYS A 59 -2.48 -9.92 13.30
C LYS A 59 -2.89 -8.44 13.26
N GLN A 60 -2.00 -7.54 13.64
CA GLN A 60 -2.24 -6.09 13.56
C GLN A 60 -2.43 -5.64 12.11
N VAL A 61 -1.53 -6.04 11.21
CA VAL A 61 -1.64 -5.74 9.77
C VAL A 61 -2.94 -6.30 9.18
N ASN A 62 -3.32 -7.53 9.53
CA ASN A 62 -4.58 -8.12 9.06
C ASN A 62 -5.80 -7.33 9.56
N THR A 63 -5.77 -6.90 10.83
CA THR A 63 -6.86 -6.10 11.42
C THR A 63 -6.96 -4.73 10.73
N ALA A 64 -5.82 -4.09 10.45
CA ALA A 64 -5.77 -2.85 9.67
C ALA A 64 -6.31 -3.05 8.25
N TYR A 65 -5.97 -4.15 7.58
CA TYR A 65 -6.47 -4.51 6.25
C TYR A 65 -8.01 -4.62 6.25
N LEU A 66 -8.57 -5.38 7.19
CA LEU A 66 -10.01 -5.58 7.29
C LEU A 66 -10.79 -4.32 7.68
N LYS A 67 -10.15 -3.40 8.41
CA LYS A 67 -10.75 -2.13 8.84
C LYS A 67 -10.82 -1.11 7.70
N ASN A 68 -9.75 -1.00 6.91
CA ASN A 68 -9.59 0.11 5.97
C ASN A 68 -10.01 -0.21 4.54
N LEU A 69 -10.04 -1.49 4.13
CA LEU A 69 -10.38 -1.89 2.76
C LEU A 69 -11.78 -2.50 2.70
N SER A 70 -12.68 -1.84 1.96
CA SER A 70 -14.10 -2.18 1.88
C SER A 70 -14.38 -3.54 1.21
N MET A 71 -13.55 -3.93 0.23
CA MET A 71 -13.68 -5.15 -0.55
C MET A 71 -12.50 -6.11 -0.36
N THR A 72 -12.68 -7.10 0.51
CA THR A 72 -11.65 -8.11 0.76
C THR A 72 -11.67 -9.23 -0.28
N LYS A 73 -10.53 -9.89 -0.51
CA LYS A 73 -10.45 -11.08 -1.39
C LYS A 73 -11.45 -12.17 -1.01
N LYS A 74 -11.75 -12.33 0.29
CA LYS A 74 -12.76 -13.28 0.76
C LYS A 74 -14.17 -12.88 0.31
N ARG A 75 -14.52 -11.60 0.45
CA ARG A 75 -15.82 -11.05 0.05
C ARG A 75 -16.00 -11.10 -1.47
N ALA A 76 -15.00 -10.64 -2.23
CA ALA A 76 -15.00 -10.69 -3.69
C ALA A 76 -15.19 -12.12 -4.21
N ARG A 77 -14.42 -13.11 -3.70
CA ARG A 77 -14.61 -14.52 -4.08
C ARG A 77 -15.99 -15.06 -3.70
N SER A 78 -16.53 -14.69 -2.54
CA SER A 78 -17.87 -15.11 -2.16
C SER A 78 -18.92 -14.64 -3.19
N ILE A 79 -18.77 -13.40 -3.68
CA ILE A 79 -19.66 -12.82 -4.71
C ILE A 79 -19.48 -13.55 -6.04
N LEU A 80 -18.23 -13.67 -6.52
CA LEU A 80 -17.92 -14.29 -7.82
C LEU A 80 -18.27 -15.78 -7.88
N MET A 81 -18.24 -16.48 -6.74
CA MET A 81 -18.65 -17.88 -6.65
C MET A 81 -20.16 -18.07 -6.38
N GLY A 82 -20.95 -16.99 -6.33
CA GLY A 82 -22.39 -17.07 -6.06
C GLY A 82 -22.76 -17.54 -4.66
N LYS A 83 -21.85 -17.41 -3.69
CA LYS A 83 -22.04 -17.88 -2.29
C LYS A 83 -22.67 -16.84 -1.36
N THR A 84 -23.03 -15.66 -1.88
CA THR A 84 -23.60 -14.56 -1.08
C THR A 84 -25.13 -14.67 -0.98
N SER A 85 -25.68 -14.45 0.22
CA SER A 85 -27.13 -14.49 0.48
C SER A 85 -27.87 -13.22 0.06
N SER A 86 -27.19 -12.08 -0.05
CA SER A 86 -27.79 -10.79 -0.41
C SER A 86 -27.37 -10.36 -1.82
N THR A 87 -28.32 -10.44 -2.75
CA THR A 87 -28.32 -9.83 -4.11
C THR A 87 -27.09 -10.09 -4.98
N SER A 88 -27.29 -10.81 -6.09
CA SER A 88 -26.30 -10.94 -7.16
C SER A 88 -25.87 -9.57 -7.70
N PRO A 89 -24.59 -9.38 -8.07
CA PRO A 89 -24.15 -8.14 -8.70
C PRO A 89 -24.94 -7.85 -9.98
N PHE A 90 -25.19 -6.57 -10.24
CA PHE A 90 -25.68 -6.14 -11.54
C PHE A 90 -24.57 -6.27 -12.59
N VAL A 91 -24.87 -6.91 -13.72
CA VAL A 91 -23.89 -7.19 -14.78
C VAL A 91 -23.97 -6.10 -15.86
N ILE A 92 -22.85 -5.44 -16.12
CA ILE A 92 -22.69 -4.47 -17.21
C ILE A 92 -21.98 -5.16 -18.36
N TYR A 93 -22.64 -5.30 -19.51
CA TYR A 93 -22.09 -5.99 -20.69
C TYR A 93 -22.37 -5.27 -22.02
N ASP A 94 -23.15 -4.19 -21.98
CA ASP A 94 -23.47 -3.33 -23.11
C ASP A 94 -23.70 -1.89 -22.64
N VAL A 95 -24.02 -1.01 -23.60
CA VAL A 95 -24.23 0.42 -23.34
C VAL A 95 -25.50 0.66 -22.52
N ASP A 96 -26.56 -0.11 -22.77
CA ASP A 96 -27.84 0.06 -22.08
C ASP A 96 -27.74 -0.34 -20.61
N THR A 97 -27.05 -1.43 -20.31
CA THR A 97 -26.76 -1.88 -18.94
C THR A 97 -25.80 -0.93 -18.23
N LEU A 98 -24.83 -0.34 -18.94
CA LEU A 98 -23.97 0.70 -18.37
C LEU A 98 -24.81 1.91 -17.91
N TRP A 99 -25.71 2.44 -18.74
CA TRP A 99 -26.57 3.57 -18.35
C TRP A 99 -27.54 3.23 -17.21
N LYS A 100 -28.03 1.98 -17.14
CA LYS A 100 -28.81 1.50 -15.99
C LYS A 100 -27.99 1.44 -14.70
N ALA A 101 -26.71 1.08 -14.78
CA ALA A 101 -25.82 1.11 -13.63
C ALA A 101 -25.56 2.55 -13.13
N GLU A 102 -25.45 3.48 -14.06
CA GLU A 102 -25.25 4.92 -13.84
C GLU A 102 -26.46 5.62 -13.21
N SER A 103 -27.67 5.11 -13.45
CA SER A 103 -28.91 5.69 -12.89
C SER A 103 -29.14 5.39 -11.41
N GLY A 104 -28.06 5.19 -10.63
CA GLY A 104 -28.11 4.93 -9.18
C GLY A 104 -28.26 3.46 -8.78
N LEU A 105 -28.22 2.51 -9.74
CA LEU A 105 -28.36 1.08 -9.45
C LEU A 105 -27.08 0.48 -8.85
N VAL A 106 -25.91 0.94 -9.31
CA VAL A 106 -24.61 0.45 -8.85
C VAL A 106 -23.82 1.53 -8.13
N TRP A 107 -23.86 2.76 -8.64
CA TRP A 107 -23.07 3.88 -8.12
C TRP A 107 -23.98 4.88 -7.42
N SER A 108 -23.78 5.11 -6.12
CA SER A 108 -24.55 6.06 -5.32
C SER A 108 -24.16 7.53 -5.56
N GLN A 109 -22.96 7.78 -6.09
CA GLN A 109 -22.47 9.12 -6.39
C GLN A 109 -22.67 9.45 -7.88
N LEU A 110 -23.64 10.34 -8.15
CA LEU A 110 -23.61 11.17 -9.34
C LEU A 110 -22.47 12.17 -9.13
N LEU A 111 -21.29 11.89 -9.68
CA LEU A 111 -20.11 12.73 -9.48
C LEU A 111 -20.37 14.12 -10.09
N PRO A 112 -20.28 15.22 -9.29
CA PRO A 112 -20.37 16.57 -9.83
C PRO A 112 -19.23 16.78 -10.83
N GLY A 113 -19.57 16.99 -12.10
CA GLY A 113 -18.58 17.23 -13.16
C GLY A 113 -18.07 15.99 -13.89
N ALA A 114 -18.72 14.83 -13.77
CA ALA A 114 -18.50 13.75 -14.73
C ALA A 114 -18.75 14.30 -16.14
N PRO A 115 -17.75 14.29 -17.04
CA PRO A 115 -17.98 14.79 -18.38
C PRO A 115 -19.02 13.87 -19.03
N LEU A 116 -20.15 14.44 -19.45
CA LEU A 116 -21.20 13.73 -20.16
C LEU A 116 -20.70 13.41 -21.58
N THR A 117 -19.66 12.60 -21.69
CA THR A 117 -19.05 12.22 -22.95
C THR A 117 -19.87 11.10 -23.57
N LYS A 118 -20.24 11.25 -24.85
CA LYS A 118 -20.87 10.18 -25.63
C LYS A 118 -19.90 9.01 -25.90
N GLU A 119 -18.61 9.20 -25.66
CA GLU A 119 -17.60 8.17 -25.78
C GLU A 119 -17.56 7.27 -24.55
N ILE A 120 -18.06 6.04 -24.70
CA ILE A 120 -18.11 5.02 -23.64
C ILE A 120 -16.72 4.75 -23.06
N GLY A 121 -15.67 4.74 -23.89
CA GLY A 121 -14.30 4.51 -23.43
C GLY A 121 -13.82 5.56 -22.43
N VAL A 122 -14.10 6.84 -22.70
CA VAL A 122 -13.74 7.94 -21.79
C VAL A 122 -14.52 7.84 -20.49
N HIS A 123 -15.80 7.47 -20.56
CA HIS A 123 -16.65 7.28 -19.37
C HIS A 123 -16.15 6.14 -18.47
N VAL A 124 -15.85 4.98 -19.04
CA VAL A 124 -15.28 3.84 -18.30
C VAL A 124 -13.94 4.21 -17.69
N PHE A 125 -13.07 4.90 -18.44
CA PHE A 125 -11.78 5.38 -17.93
C PHE A 125 -11.96 6.32 -16.74
N TYR A 126 -12.88 7.27 -16.83
CA TYR A 126 -13.20 8.19 -15.74
C TYR A 126 -13.70 7.43 -14.50
N ARG A 127 -14.58 6.43 -14.66
CA ARG A 127 -15.03 5.58 -13.55
C ARG A 127 -13.86 4.83 -12.90
N CYS A 128 -12.96 4.24 -13.67
CA CYS A 128 -11.74 3.63 -13.15
C CYS A 128 -10.86 4.63 -12.39
N GLN A 129 -10.72 5.86 -12.88
CA GLN A 129 -9.96 6.92 -12.22
C GLN A 129 -10.57 7.27 -10.85
N CYS A 130 -11.88 7.43 -10.77
CA CYS A 130 -12.57 7.72 -9.50
C CYS A 130 -12.34 6.61 -8.47
N THR A 131 -12.55 5.36 -8.87
CA THR A 131 -12.28 4.20 -8.00
C THR A 131 -10.82 4.13 -7.57
N THR A 132 -9.89 4.49 -8.46
CA THR A 132 -8.45 4.57 -8.14
C THR A 132 -8.20 5.60 -7.05
N VAL A 133 -8.79 6.80 -7.16
CA VAL A 133 -8.64 7.86 -6.15
C VAL A 133 -9.18 7.42 -4.78
N GLU A 134 -10.34 6.77 -4.76
CA GLU A 134 -10.91 6.22 -3.52
C GLU A 134 -10.00 5.13 -2.92
N THR A 135 -9.48 4.23 -3.75
CA THR A 135 -8.60 3.16 -3.30
C THR A 135 -7.26 3.70 -2.76
N VAL A 136 -6.72 4.75 -3.37
CA VAL A 136 -5.52 5.46 -2.86
C VAL A 136 -5.79 6.00 -1.44
N ARG A 137 -6.99 6.53 -1.18
CA ARG A 137 -7.38 7.01 0.16
C ARG A 137 -7.45 5.86 1.15
N GLU A 138 -8.10 4.75 0.80
CA GLU A 138 -8.17 3.55 1.65
C GLU A 138 -6.77 2.99 1.96
N LEU A 139 -5.89 2.89 0.95
CA LEU A 139 -4.51 2.43 1.11
C LEU A 139 -3.66 3.36 1.98
N THR A 140 -3.92 4.67 1.91
CA THR A 140 -3.25 5.64 2.77
C THR A 140 -3.63 5.44 4.24
N GLU A 141 -4.92 5.24 4.54
CA GLU A 141 -5.37 4.96 5.91
C GLU A 141 -4.91 3.59 6.41
N PHE A 142 -4.85 2.60 5.52
CA PHE A 142 -4.23 1.31 5.81
C PHE A 142 -2.74 1.47 6.17
N ALA A 143 -1.95 2.19 5.38
CA ALA A 143 -0.54 2.41 5.62
C ALA A 143 -0.28 3.10 6.98
N LYS A 144 -1.06 4.13 7.31
CA LYS A 144 -1.01 4.81 8.63
C LYS A 144 -1.30 3.86 9.80
N SER A 145 -2.04 2.77 9.56
CA SER A 145 -2.37 1.77 10.57
C SER A 145 -1.28 0.71 10.75
N ILE A 146 -0.21 0.72 9.94
CA ILE A 146 0.93 -0.19 10.05
C ILE A 146 1.90 0.36 11.11
N PRO A 147 2.30 -0.45 12.13
CA PRO A 147 3.27 -0.03 13.13
C PRO A 147 4.57 0.48 12.51
N GLY A 148 5.06 1.64 12.97
CA GLY A 148 6.28 2.27 12.47
C GLY A 148 6.11 3.15 11.22
N PHE A 149 4.99 3.08 10.49
CA PHE A 149 4.81 3.87 9.26
C PHE A 149 4.69 5.37 9.54
N VAL A 150 3.88 5.75 10.54
CA VAL A 150 3.67 7.15 10.93
C VAL A 150 4.90 7.80 11.57
N ASP A 151 5.82 6.98 12.09
CA ASP A 151 7.08 7.42 12.71
C ASP A 151 8.15 7.78 11.67
N LEU A 152 7.97 7.38 10.40
CA LEU A 152 8.81 7.79 9.29
C LEU A 152 8.65 9.29 9.00
N PHE A 153 9.65 9.90 8.37
CA PHE A 153 9.50 11.27 7.89
C PHE A 153 8.37 11.37 6.86
N LEU A 154 7.59 12.45 6.91
CA LEU A 154 6.46 12.67 6.02
C LEU A 154 6.84 12.53 4.54
N ASN A 155 8.02 13.00 4.14
CA ASN A 155 8.52 12.86 2.76
C ASN A 155 8.71 11.39 2.36
N ASP A 156 9.16 10.54 3.29
CA ASP A 156 9.36 9.12 3.04
C ASP A 156 8.00 8.41 2.97
N GLN A 157 7.06 8.74 3.86
CA GLN A 157 5.68 8.24 3.79
C GLN A 157 5.01 8.55 2.44
N VAL A 158 5.11 9.81 1.99
CA VAL A 158 4.58 10.25 0.69
C VAL A 158 5.28 9.53 -0.46
N THR A 159 6.59 9.33 -0.38
CA THR A 159 7.36 8.63 -1.41
C THR A 159 6.94 7.16 -1.50
N LEU A 160 6.83 6.46 -0.37
CA LEU A 160 6.38 5.08 -0.32
C LEU A 160 4.99 4.91 -0.95
N LEU A 161 4.04 5.78 -0.60
CA LEU A 161 2.69 5.74 -1.18
C LEU A 161 2.71 6.08 -2.68
N LYS A 162 3.44 7.11 -3.09
CA LYS A 162 3.52 7.55 -4.50
C LYS A 162 3.97 6.42 -5.43
N TYR A 163 4.96 5.62 -5.02
CA TYR A 163 5.52 4.56 -5.85
C TYR A 163 4.88 3.18 -5.61
N GLY A 164 4.36 2.91 -4.41
CA GLY A 164 3.79 1.60 -4.07
C GLY A 164 2.29 1.46 -4.30
N VAL A 165 1.52 2.55 -4.40
CA VAL A 165 0.05 2.47 -4.38
C VAL A 165 -0.52 1.72 -5.60
N HIS A 166 0.05 1.90 -6.79
CA HIS A 166 -0.43 1.21 -7.98
C HIS A 166 -0.14 -0.29 -7.94
N GLU A 167 1.04 -0.69 -7.45
CA GLU A 167 1.36 -2.11 -7.23
C GLU A 167 0.37 -2.75 -6.26
N ALA A 168 0.06 -2.05 -5.15
CA ALA A 168 -0.93 -2.52 -4.19
C ALA A 168 -2.33 -2.64 -4.80
N ILE A 169 -2.78 -1.65 -5.58
CA ILE A 169 -4.08 -1.69 -6.28
C ILE A 169 -4.17 -2.93 -7.17
N PHE A 170 -3.18 -3.16 -8.03
CA PHE A 170 -3.19 -4.30 -8.94
C PHE A 170 -3.09 -5.65 -8.21
N ALA A 171 -2.37 -5.72 -7.09
CA ALA A 171 -2.30 -6.92 -6.26
C ALA A 171 -3.61 -7.25 -5.53
N MET A 172 -4.49 -6.27 -5.34
CA MET A 172 -5.80 -6.45 -4.70
C MET A 172 -6.92 -6.82 -5.67
N LEU A 173 -6.71 -6.68 -6.98
CA LEU A 173 -7.68 -7.15 -7.98
C LEU A 173 -7.83 -8.68 -7.88
N PRO A 174 -9.08 -9.19 -7.93
CA PRO A 174 -9.41 -10.59 -7.67
C PRO A 174 -8.87 -11.58 -8.71
#